data_AF-A0A5C8VFQ3-F1
#
_entry.id   AF-A0A5C8VFQ3-F1
#
_cell.length_a   1.000
_cell.length_b   1.000
_cell.length_c   1.000
_cell.angle_alpha   90.00
_cell.angle_beta   90.00
_cell.angle_gamma   90.00
#
_symmetry.space_group_name_H-M   'P 1'
#
loop_
_entity.id
_entity.type
_entity.pdbx_description
1 polymer ?
#
loop_
_entity_poly.entity_id
_entity_poly.type
_entity_poly.pdbx_seq_one_letter_code
_entity_poly.pdbx_strand_id
1 'polypeptide(L)'
;MTYQPSEAKAFATQIDGLLGRLQKDAEKRGWKFYIQPSPQVIPEFLKGYRPDALGIGPDGGVVIEIKARRHDAQGESLAKIANLVEAQKGWEFRVFYVAPPVEVRTDLSAPTASELASGIAEARTLLESGHERAALVIAWSLLEAIARLVTPQGETTRARPLSPVQAVQTLAEMGYLKEVDARRLRELTSLRNAVVHGGLKTVVPANDVAQLICDLETITHDLAEAA
;
A
#
# COMPACT_ATOMS: atom_id res chain seq x y z
N MET A 1 -31.96 7.77 3.94
CA MET A 1 -30.82 8.07 4.83
C MET A 1 -30.26 6.76 5.32
N THR A 2 -29.26 6.22 4.65
CA THR A 2 -28.62 4.95 5.00
C THR A 2 -27.41 5.25 5.89
N TYR A 3 -27.52 4.84 7.15
CA TYR A 3 -26.49 4.95 8.16
C TYR A 3 -25.27 4.09 7.74
N GLN A 4 -24.20 4.74 7.27
CA GLN A 4 -22.91 4.09 7.07
C GLN A 4 -22.23 3.90 8.44
N PRO A 5 -21.92 2.65 8.86
CA PRO A 5 -21.02 2.45 9.99
C PRO A 5 -19.64 2.94 9.55
N SER A 6 -19.26 4.08 10.10
CA SER A 6 -18.11 4.92 9.75
C SER A 6 -16.78 4.18 9.88
N GLU A 7 -15.76 4.71 9.18
CA GLU A 7 -14.32 4.37 9.18
C GLU A 7 -13.76 3.78 10.49
N ALA A 8 -14.30 4.22 11.63
CA ALA A 8 -14.02 3.68 12.96
C ALA A 8 -14.20 2.15 13.06
N LYS A 9 -15.22 1.57 12.42
CA LYS A 9 -15.49 0.12 12.46
C LYS A 9 -14.46 -0.68 11.67
N ALA A 10 -14.04 -0.19 10.51
CA ALA A 10 -13.03 -0.84 9.68
C ALA A 10 -11.64 -0.76 10.32
N PHE A 11 -11.29 0.39 10.89
CA PHE A 11 -10.07 0.59 11.65
C PHE A 11 -10.03 -0.29 12.90
N ALA A 12 -11.13 -0.36 13.67
CA ALA A 12 -11.24 -1.26 14.82
C ALA A 12 -11.06 -2.73 14.41
N THR A 13 -11.68 -3.17 13.31
CA THR A 13 -11.54 -4.55 12.81
C THR A 13 -10.08 -4.88 12.45
N GLN A 14 -9.33 -3.93 11.90
CA GLN A 14 -7.93 -4.11 11.56
C GLN A 14 -7.03 -4.18 12.81
N ILE A 15 -7.31 -3.35 13.82
CA ILE A 15 -6.65 -3.39 15.13
C ILE A 15 -6.93 -4.74 15.81
N ASP A 16 -8.18 -5.18 15.84
CA ASP A 16 -8.58 -6.46 16.43
C ASP A 16 -7.87 -7.64 15.75
N GLY A 17 -7.78 -7.61 14.41
CA GLY A 17 -7.06 -8.63 13.64
C GLY A 17 -5.54 -8.62 13.87
N LEU A 18 -4.93 -7.47 14.15
CA LEU A 18 -3.52 -7.38 14.54
C LEU A 18 -3.32 -7.94 15.95
N LEU A 19 -4.11 -7.48 16.92
CA LEU A 19 -4.05 -7.92 18.32
C LEU A 19 -4.29 -9.42 18.46
N GLY A 20 -5.26 -9.98 17.73
CA GLY A 20 -5.53 -11.42 17.74
C GLY A 20 -4.37 -12.26 17.19
N ARG A 21 -3.59 -11.76 16.22
CA ARG A 21 -2.37 -12.44 15.75
C ARG A 21 -1.26 -12.39 16.79
N LEU A 22 -1.04 -11.22 17.39
CA LEU A 22 -0.04 -11.03 18.45
C LEU A 22 -0.35 -11.91 19.66
N GLN A 23 -1.61 -12.01 20.05
CA GLN A 23 -2.06 -12.90 21.12
C GLN A 23 -1.75 -14.37 20.81
N LYS A 24 -2.13 -14.87 19.63
CA LYS A 24 -1.84 -16.25 19.23
C LYS A 24 -0.34 -16.56 19.23
N ASP A 25 0.47 -15.61 18.78
CA ASP A 25 1.93 -15.78 18.78
C ASP A 25 2.54 -15.73 20.18
N ALA A 26 1.97 -14.94 21.09
CA ALA A 26 2.34 -14.93 22.50
C ALA A 26 1.97 -16.26 23.20
N GLU A 27 0.76 -16.78 22.96
CA GLU A 27 0.30 -18.07 23.49
C GLU A 27 1.19 -19.23 23.04
N LYS A 28 1.60 -19.26 21.76
CA LYS A 28 2.57 -20.25 21.25
C LYS A 28 3.92 -20.19 21.95
N ARG A 29 4.32 -19.02 22.46
CA ARG A 29 5.56 -18.81 23.22
C ARG A 29 5.37 -19.08 24.72
N GLY A 30 4.17 -19.47 25.15
CA GLY A 30 3.83 -19.67 26.56
C GLY A 30 3.69 -18.38 27.35
N TRP A 31 3.48 -17.24 26.67
CA TRP A 31 3.33 -15.93 27.30
C TRP A 31 1.87 -15.63 27.60
N LYS A 32 1.62 -14.91 28.69
CA LYS A 32 0.31 -14.34 28.98
C LYS A 32 0.15 -13.05 28.19
N PHE A 33 -0.96 -12.87 27.50
CA PHE A 33 -1.22 -11.69 26.68
C PHE A 33 -2.50 -11.00 27.13
N TYR A 34 -2.43 -9.68 27.34
CA TYR A 34 -3.52 -8.85 27.80
C TYR A 34 -3.78 -7.74 26.78
N ILE A 35 -4.98 -7.71 26.21
CA ILE A 35 -5.48 -6.59 25.41
C ILE A 35 -6.14 -5.60 26.37
N GLN A 36 -5.82 -4.31 26.25
CA GLN A 36 -6.27 -3.27 27.18
C GLN A 36 -6.09 -3.69 28.66
N PRO A 37 -4.84 -3.95 29.09
CA PRO A 37 -4.56 -4.51 30.41
C PRO A 37 -5.18 -3.67 31.53
N SER A 38 -5.75 -4.36 32.52
CA SER A 38 -6.23 -3.69 33.72
C SER A 38 -5.04 -3.13 34.52
N PRO A 39 -5.22 -2.06 35.31
CA PRO A 39 -4.13 -1.46 36.09
C PRO A 39 -3.41 -2.43 37.03
N GLN A 40 -4.07 -3.52 37.42
CA GLN A 40 -3.54 -4.52 38.35
C GLN A 40 -2.50 -5.44 37.70
N VAL A 41 -2.52 -5.60 36.37
CA VAL A 41 -1.57 -6.44 35.64
C VAL A 41 -0.46 -5.64 34.98
N ILE A 42 -0.54 -4.30 35.04
CA ILE A 42 0.46 -3.39 34.49
C ILE A 42 1.64 -3.29 35.47
N PRO A 43 2.88 -3.56 35.04
CA PRO A 43 4.06 -3.41 35.89
C PRO A 43 4.26 -1.98 36.41
N GLU A 44 4.71 -1.85 37.66
CA GLU A 44 4.91 -0.55 38.32
C GLU A 44 5.91 0.37 37.59
N PHE A 45 6.91 -0.20 36.91
CA PHE A 45 7.93 0.58 36.19
C PHE A 45 7.35 1.42 35.05
N LEU A 46 6.14 1.12 34.58
CA LEU A 46 5.42 1.91 33.58
C LEU A 46 4.81 3.20 34.15
N LYS A 47 4.91 3.44 35.46
CA LYS A 47 4.52 4.71 36.13
C LYS A 47 3.10 5.19 35.77
N GLY A 48 2.17 4.24 35.68
CA GLY A 48 0.77 4.53 35.35
C GLY A 48 0.45 4.63 33.85
N TYR A 49 1.44 4.42 32.97
CA TYR A 49 1.20 4.30 31.53
C TYR A 49 0.35 3.05 31.23
N ARG A 50 -0.71 3.23 30.43
CA ARG A 50 -1.61 2.15 30.01
C ARG A 50 -1.39 1.84 28.54
N PRO A 51 -0.70 0.74 28.21
CA PRO A 51 -0.50 0.35 26.81
C PRO A 51 -1.78 -0.25 26.23
N ASP A 52 -1.85 -0.31 24.90
CA ASP A 52 -2.95 -0.98 24.19
C ASP A 52 -2.92 -2.51 24.37
N ALA A 53 -1.73 -3.10 24.49
CA ALA A 53 -1.56 -4.50 24.85
C ALA A 53 -0.27 -4.78 25.62
N LEU A 54 -0.25 -5.88 26.37
CA LEU A 54 0.84 -6.30 27.24
C LEU A 54 1.05 -7.81 27.15
N GLY A 55 2.23 -8.24 26.76
CA GLY A 55 2.68 -9.64 26.84
C GLY A 55 3.64 -9.84 28.00
N ILE A 56 3.41 -10.87 28.82
CA ILE A 56 4.25 -11.23 29.97
C ILE A 56 4.71 -12.68 29.81
N GLY A 57 6.02 -12.84 29.66
CA GLY A 57 6.72 -14.13 29.66
C GLY A 57 7.46 -14.38 30.98
N PRO A 58 8.17 -15.52 31.08
CA PRO A 58 8.91 -15.89 32.29
C PRO A 58 10.11 -14.97 32.59
N ASP A 59 10.80 -14.48 31.55
CA ASP A 59 12.05 -13.70 31.68
C ASP A 59 11.90 -12.22 31.30
N GLY A 60 10.66 -11.74 31.14
CA GLY A 60 10.37 -10.38 30.71
C GLY A 60 9.06 -10.26 29.95
N GLY A 61 8.90 -9.22 29.15
CA GLY A 61 7.62 -8.93 28.50
C GLY A 61 7.70 -7.95 27.35
N VAL A 62 6.56 -7.73 26.71
CA VAL A 62 6.42 -6.78 25.61
C VAL A 62 5.29 -5.82 25.89
N VAL A 63 5.58 -4.53 25.81
CA VAL A 63 4.61 -3.44 25.93
C VAL A 63 4.28 -2.96 24.53
N ILE A 64 3.00 -2.97 24.16
CA ILE A 64 2.56 -2.75 22.79
C ILE A 64 1.66 -1.52 22.71
N GLU A 65 2.00 -0.61 21.80
CA GLU A 65 1.23 0.57 21.47
C GLU A 65 0.80 0.53 20.00
N ILE A 66 -0.44 0.94 19.71
CA ILE A 66 -0.98 1.01 18.36
C ILE A 66 -1.32 2.46 18.02
N LYS A 67 -0.67 3.01 16.99
CA LYS A 67 -0.87 4.41 16.56
C LYS A 67 -1.46 4.51 15.16
N ALA A 68 -2.33 5.51 14.99
CA ALA A 68 -2.83 5.92 13.68
C ALA A 68 -1.87 6.93 13.04
N ARG A 69 -1.40 6.66 11.83
CA ARG A 69 -0.33 7.41 11.12
C ARG A 69 -0.58 8.92 10.88
N ARG A 70 -1.77 9.46 11.18
CA ARG A 70 -2.15 10.87 10.94
C ARG A 70 -2.18 11.74 12.21
N HIS A 71 -2.01 11.17 13.40
CA HIS A 71 -2.11 11.90 14.67
C HIS A 71 -0.78 11.94 15.43
N ASP A 72 0.30 12.33 14.77
CA ASP A 72 1.60 12.49 15.43
C ASP A 72 1.88 13.95 15.80
N ALA A 73 1.36 14.34 16.97
CA ALA A 73 1.86 15.46 17.76
C ALA A 73 2.41 15.01 19.13
N GLN A 74 2.55 13.70 19.40
CA GLN A 74 2.94 13.15 20.70
C GLN A 74 4.25 12.33 20.69
N GLY A 75 5.13 12.53 19.70
CA GLY A 75 6.39 11.79 19.56
C GLY A 75 7.30 11.85 20.79
N GLU A 76 7.26 12.94 21.56
CA GLU A 76 8.06 13.09 22.79
C GLU A 76 7.59 12.20 23.96
N SER A 77 6.34 11.72 23.94
CA SER A 77 5.80 10.85 25.00
C SER A 77 6.24 9.40 24.80
N LEU A 78 6.23 8.90 23.56
CA LEU A 78 6.57 7.51 23.26
C LEU A 78 8.05 7.19 23.49
N ALA A 79 8.95 8.12 23.19
CA ALA A 79 10.37 7.94 23.45
C ALA A 79 10.66 7.77 24.96
N LYS A 80 9.94 8.50 25.82
CA LYS A 80 10.06 8.36 27.28
C LYS A 80 9.59 6.99 27.75
N ILE A 81 8.50 6.48 27.19
CA ILE A 81 8.01 5.13 27.52
C ILE A 81 8.95 4.05 27.01
N ALA A 82 9.45 4.16 25.78
CA ALA A 82 10.44 3.24 25.24
C ALA A 82 11.67 3.11 26.17
N ASN A 83 12.22 4.24 26.60
CA ASN A 83 13.35 4.26 27.54
C ASN A 83 13.04 3.60 28.89
N LEU A 84 11.83 3.77 29.43
CA LEU A 84 11.42 3.14 30.69
C LEU A 84 11.31 1.61 30.57
N VAL A 85 10.80 1.13 29.43
CA VAL A 85 10.62 -0.30 29.15
C VAL A 85 11.97 -0.96 28.86
N GLU A 86 12.78 -0.38 27.98
CA GLU A 86 14.09 -0.93 27.58
C GLU A 86 15.12 -0.92 28.72
N ALA A 87 14.93 -0.06 29.73
CA ALA A 87 15.72 -0.09 30.96
C ALA A 87 15.48 -1.36 31.80
N GLN A 88 14.39 -2.11 31.56
CA GLN A 88 14.09 -3.35 32.26
C GLN A 88 14.62 -4.56 31.49
N LYS A 89 15.39 -5.41 32.17
CA LYS A 89 15.96 -6.62 31.56
C LYS A 89 14.84 -7.52 31.04
N GLY A 90 14.94 -7.91 29.76
CA GLY A 90 13.99 -8.81 29.12
C GLY A 90 12.69 -8.14 28.64
N TRP A 91 12.58 -6.81 28.74
CA TRP A 91 11.41 -6.06 28.29
C TRP A 91 11.65 -5.33 26.96
N GLU A 92 10.62 -5.28 26.14
CA GLU A 92 10.64 -4.62 24.83
C GLU A 92 9.42 -3.70 24.65
N PHE A 93 9.63 -2.53 24.06
CA PHE A 93 8.55 -1.64 23.65
C PHE A 93 8.32 -1.74 22.14
N ARG A 94 7.10 -2.06 21.72
CA ARG A 94 6.72 -2.18 20.30
C ARG A 94 5.61 -1.22 19.94
N VAL A 95 5.83 -0.43 18.90
CA VAL A 95 4.80 0.45 18.34
C VAL A 95 4.38 -0.08 16.97
N PHE A 96 3.09 -0.34 16.80
CA PHE A 96 2.49 -0.70 15.52
C PHE A 96 1.73 0.49 14.93
N TYR A 97 2.15 0.94 13.76
CA TYR A 97 1.45 1.99 13.02
C TYR A 97 0.40 1.35 12.12
N VAL A 98 -0.87 1.57 12.44
CA VAL A 98 -1.99 1.17 11.59
C VAL A 98 -2.35 2.40 10.75
N ALA A 99 -2.14 2.29 9.44
CA ALA A 99 -2.67 3.29 8.54
C ALA A 99 -4.21 3.18 8.60
N PRO A 100 -4.95 4.30 8.74
CA PRO A 100 -6.38 4.25 8.48
C PRO A 100 -6.56 3.64 7.08
N PRO A 101 -7.60 2.82 6.84
CA PRO A 101 -7.94 2.44 5.48
C PRO A 101 -8.07 3.75 4.72
N VAL A 102 -7.15 3.99 3.79
CA VAL A 102 -7.34 5.08 2.85
C VAL A 102 -8.60 4.65 2.12
N GLU A 103 -9.72 5.34 2.38
CA GLU A 103 -10.76 5.43 1.36
C GLU A 103 -10.08 6.10 0.16
N VAL A 104 -9.35 5.30 -0.62
CA VAL A 104 -9.28 5.60 -2.03
C VAL A 104 -10.72 5.42 -2.42
N ARG A 105 -11.44 6.53 -2.60
CA ARG A 105 -12.67 6.55 -3.37
C ARG A 105 -12.30 6.01 -4.75
N THR A 106 -12.21 4.69 -4.89
CA THR A 106 -12.13 4.01 -6.18
C THR A 106 -13.57 3.85 -6.64
N ASP A 107 -14.26 4.98 -6.82
CA ASP A 107 -15.07 5.09 -8.02
C ASP A 107 -14.13 5.58 -9.13
N LEU A 108 -13.06 4.80 -9.37
CA LEU A 108 -12.35 4.87 -10.63
C LEU A 108 -13.25 4.11 -11.57
N SER A 109 -14.26 4.82 -12.09
CA SER A 109 -15.07 4.33 -13.18
C SER A 109 -14.12 3.80 -14.27
N ALA A 110 -14.48 2.65 -14.85
CA ALA A 110 -13.71 2.04 -15.93
C ALA A 110 -13.46 3.10 -17.01
N PRO A 111 -12.20 3.34 -17.43
CA PRO A 111 -11.94 4.33 -18.47
C PRO A 111 -12.61 3.89 -19.78
N THR A 112 -13.22 4.84 -20.46
CA THR A 112 -13.78 4.65 -21.80
C THR A 112 -12.65 4.53 -22.83
N ALA A 113 -12.96 3.95 -23.99
CA ALA A 113 -12.00 3.88 -25.10
C ALA A 113 -11.50 5.26 -25.54
N SER A 114 -12.36 6.29 -25.50
CA SER A 114 -12.01 7.67 -25.80
C SER A 114 -11.02 8.27 -24.79
N GLU A 115 -11.21 7.98 -23.50
CA GLU A 115 -10.28 8.43 -22.45
C GLU A 115 -8.91 7.76 -22.58
N LEU A 116 -8.87 6.46 -22.89
CA LEU A 116 -7.61 5.74 -23.16
C LEU A 116 -6.89 6.32 -24.38
N ALA A 117 -7.61 6.53 -25.50
CA ALA A 117 -7.04 7.12 -26.71
C ALA A 117 -6.50 8.54 -26.48
N SER A 118 -7.26 9.38 -25.76
CA SER A 118 -6.82 10.73 -25.40
C SER A 118 -5.58 10.71 -24.52
N GLY A 119 -5.50 9.82 -23.53
CA GLY A 119 -4.33 9.71 -22.65
C GLY A 119 -3.09 9.22 -23.40
N ILE A 120 -3.24 8.28 -24.33
CA ILE A 120 -2.14 7.82 -25.19
C ILE A 120 -1.62 8.97 -26.05
N ALA A 121 -2.50 9.77 -26.66
CA ALA A 121 -2.14 10.94 -27.43
C ALA A 121 -1.43 12.02 -26.58
N GLU A 122 -1.86 12.21 -25.33
CA GLU A 122 -1.20 13.10 -24.37
C GLU A 122 0.22 12.62 -24.05
N ALA A 123 0.40 11.33 -23.73
CA ALA A 123 1.72 10.77 -23.46
C ALA A 123 2.67 10.93 -24.66
N ARG A 124 2.16 10.74 -25.88
CA ARG A 124 2.91 10.94 -27.13
C ARG A 124 3.33 12.40 -27.31
N THR A 125 2.41 13.34 -27.11
CA THR A 125 2.70 14.78 -27.20
C THR A 125 3.79 15.20 -26.19
N LEU A 126 3.71 14.69 -24.96
CA LEU A 126 4.71 14.94 -23.92
C LEU A 126 6.09 14.40 -24.31
N LEU A 127 6.14 13.20 -24.90
CA LEU A 127 7.38 12.60 -25.35
C LEU A 127 8.01 13.42 -26.50
N GLU A 128 7.21 13.79 -27.50
CA GLU A 128 7.65 14.60 -28.64
C GLU A 128 8.12 16.00 -28.24
N SER A 129 7.60 16.53 -27.13
CA SER A 129 7.99 17.82 -26.56
C SER A 129 9.23 17.75 -25.64
N GLY A 130 9.88 16.59 -25.51
CA GLY A 130 11.05 16.40 -24.63
C GLY A 130 10.70 16.38 -23.14
N HIS A 131 9.52 15.87 -22.79
CA HIS A 131 9.05 15.70 -21.42
C HIS A 131 8.92 14.21 -21.06
N GLU A 132 10.00 13.44 -21.21
CA GLU A 132 10.02 11.98 -21.08
C GLU A 132 9.53 11.50 -19.71
N ARG A 133 9.86 12.24 -18.64
CA ARG A 133 9.41 11.92 -17.28
C ARG A 133 7.89 12.04 -17.13
N ALA A 134 7.30 13.08 -17.71
CA ALA A 134 5.86 13.28 -17.67
C ALA A 134 5.15 12.24 -18.55
N ALA A 135 5.67 12.02 -19.76
CA ALA A 135 5.19 11.01 -20.68
C ALA A 135 5.21 9.60 -20.03
N LEU A 136 6.28 9.24 -19.34
CA LEU A 136 6.38 7.97 -18.60
C LEU A 136 5.29 7.84 -17.54
N VAL A 137 5.03 8.89 -16.76
CA VAL A 137 4.02 8.84 -15.69
C VAL A 137 2.61 8.71 -16.27
N ILE A 138 2.28 9.46 -17.32
CA ILE A 138 0.97 9.36 -17.99
C ILE A 138 0.80 7.99 -18.62
N ALA A 139 1.77 7.52 -19.42
CA ALA A 139 1.72 6.19 -20.04
C ALA A 139 1.56 5.07 -19.00
N TRP A 140 2.29 5.17 -17.87
CA TRP A 140 2.17 4.18 -16.80
C TRP A 140 0.81 4.19 -16.11
N SER A 141 0.19 5.37 -15.95
CA SER A 141 -1.16 5.48 -15.38
C SER A 141 -2.22 4.78 -16.26
N LEU A 142 -2.03 4.84 -17.59
CA LEU A 142 -2.89 4.17 -18.56
C LEU A 142 -2.68 2.65 -18.53
N LEU A 143 -1.43 2.18 -18.41
CA LEU A 143 -1.12 0.76 -18.23
C LEU A 143 -1.85 0.18 -17.01
N GLU A 144 -1.77 0.88 -15.87
CA GLU A 144 -2.48 0.48 -14.65
C GLU A 144 -4.00 0.51 -14.83
N ALA A 145 -4.53 1.46 -15.61
CA ALA A 145 -5.95 1.55 -15.89
C ALA A 145 -6.45 0.38 -16.76
N ILE A 146 -5.68 0.03 -17.78
CA ILE A 146 -5.98 -1.12 -18.66
C ILE A 146 -5.85 -2.44 -17.89
N ALA A 147 -4.83 -2.60 -17.05
CA ALA A 147 -4.71 -3.78 -16.20
C ALA A 147 -5.93 -3.96 -15.28
N ARG A 148 -6.49 -2.87 -14.75
CA ARG A 148 -7.73 -2.92 -13.97
C ARG A 148 -8.95 -3.32 -14.80
N LEU A 149 -9.04 -2.93 -16.07
CA LEU A 149 -10.13 -3.31 -16.96
C LEU A 149 -10.17 -4.82 -17.22
N VAL A 150 -9.00 -5.43 -17.42
CA VAL A 150 -8.90 -6.86 -17.77
C VAL A 150 -8.89 -7.77 -16.55
N THR A 151 -8.79 -7.22 -15.33
CA THR A 151 -8.83 -7.99 -14.09
C THR A 151 -10.28 -8.41 -13.79
N PRO A 152 -10.57 -9.72 -13.61
CA PRO A 152 -11.89 -10.18 -13.20
C PRO A 152 -12.33 -9.55 -11.87
N GLN A 153 -13.41 -8.77 -11.88
CA GLN A 153 -13.98 -8.20 -10.66
C GLN A 153 -14.86 -9.28 -10.00
N GLY A 154 -14.33 -10.00 -9.00
CA GLY A 154 -15.19 -10.77 -8.10
C GLY A 154 -16.09 -9.83 -7.29
N GLU A 155 -17.31 -10.23 -6.94
CA GLU A 155 -18.34 -9.43 -6.24
C GLU A 155 -17.86 -8.72 -4.95
N THR A 156 -16.73 -9.15 -4.38
CA THR A 156 -16.12 -8.60 -3.16
C THR A 156 -14.83 -7.81 -3.38
N THR A 157 -14.30 -7.77 -4.60
CA THR A 157 -12.99 -7.17 -4.92
C THR A 157 -13.17 -5.85 -5.66
N ARG A 158 -13.84 -4.88 -5.04
CA ARG A 158 -13.94 -3.51 -5.57
C ARG A 158 -12.54 -2.98 -5.91
N ALA A 159 -12.30 -2.73 -7.20
CA ALA A 159 -11.34 -1.78 -7.79
C ALA A 159 -10.10 -1.43 -6.93
N ARG A 160 -9.34 -2.42 -6.45
CA ARG A 160 -8.12 -2.12 -5.70
C ARG A 160 -7.07 -1.56 -6.68
N PRO A 161 -6.35 -0.48 -6.32
CA PRO A 161 -5.20 -0.04 -7.09
C PRO A 161 -4.19 -1.20 -7.23
N LEU A 162 -3.85 -1.57 -8.46
CA LEU A 162 -2.78 -2.52 -8.72
C LEU A 162 -1.45 -1.80 -8.52
N SER A 163 -0.49 -2.45 -7.87
CA SER A 163 0.89 -1.94 -7.90
C SER A 163 1.43 -1.97 -9.34
N PRO A 164 2.41 -1.12 -9.69
CA PRO A 164 3.05 -1.12 -11.00
C PRO A 164 3.45 -2.51 -11.51
N VAL A 165 4.04 -3.34 -10.64
CA VAL A 165 4.46 -4.71 -10.98
C VAL A 165 3.26 -5.62 -11.20
N GLN A 166 2.21 -5.50 -10.37
CA GLN A 166 0.98 -6.28 -10.53
C GLN A 166 0.26 -5.94 -11.82
N ALA A 167 0.23 -4.66 -12.23
CA ALA A 167 -0.39 -4.27 -13.50
C ALA A 167 0.29 -4.96 -14.70
N VAL A 168 1.62 -4.98 -14.75
CA VAL A 168 2.39 -5.68 -15.79
C VAL A 168 2.12 -7.19 -15.74
N GLN A 169 2.13 -7.78 -14.54
CA GLN A 169 1.87 -9.21 -14.35
C GLN A 169 0.49 -9.60 -14.85
N THR A 170 -0.55 -8.86 -14.48
CA THR A 170 -1.93 -9.10 -14.91
C THR A 170 -2.05 -9.04 -16.43
N LEU A 171 -1.45 -8.05 -17.08
CA LEU A 171 -1.52 -7.93 -18.54
C LEU A 171 -0.79 -9.09 -19.25
N ALA A 172 0.30 -9.59 -18.69
CA ALA A 172 0.98 -10.77 -19.20
C ALA A 172 0.16 -12.05 -19.01
N GLU A 173 -0.41 -12.26 -17.82
CA GLU A 173 -1.25 -13.42 -17.49
C GLU A 173 -2.52 -13.48 -18.36
N MET A 174 -3.10 -12.32 -18.68
CA MET A 174 -4.26 -12.19 -19.54
C MET A 174 -3.93 -12.23 -21.04
N GLY A 175 -2.65 -12.35 -21.40
CA GLY A 175 -2.19 -12.51 -22.79
C GLY A 175 -2.04 -11.21 -23.60
N TYR A 176 -2.22 -10.05 -22.98
CA TYR A 176 -2.07 -8.72 -23.61
C TYR A 176 -0.61 -8.27 -23.71
N LEU A 177 0.30 -8.88 -22.95
CA LEU A 177 1.74 -8.64 -23.04
C LEU A 177 2.48 -9.94 -23.28
N LYS A 178 3.47 -9.91 -24.19
CA LYS A 178 4.42 -11.03 -24.33
C LYS A 178 5.41 -10.99 -23.17
N GLU A 179 5.96 -12.15 -22.83
CA GLU A 179 6.96 -12.29 -21.75
C GLU A 179 8.18 -11.35 -21.90
N VAL A 180 8.60 -11.08 -23.14
CA VAL A 180 9.71 -10.15 -23.40
C VAL A 180 9.34 -8.72 -23.05
N ASP A 181 8.13 -8.28 -23.39
CA ASP A 181 7.62 -6.94 -23.13
C ASP A 181 7.34 -6.76 -21.62
N ALA A 182 6.78 -7.79 -20.98
CA ALA A 182 6.55 -7.80 -19.54
C ALA A 182 7.85 -7.69 -18.73
N ARG A 183 8.94 -8.34 -19.16
CA ARG A 183 10.26 -8.17 -18.52
C ARG A 183 10.77 -6.74 -18.64
N ARG A 184 10.72 -6.17 -19.84
CA ARG A 184 11.12 -4.78 -20.11
C ARG A 184 10.33 -3.78 -19.24
N LEU A 185 9.00 -3.95 -19.15
CA LEU A 185 8.16 -3.08 -18.33
C LEU A 185 8.43 -3.23 -16.81
N ARG A 186 8.77 -4.43 -16.35
CA ARG A 186 9.21 -4.63 -14.96
C ARG A 186 10.49 -3.86 -14.64
N GLU A 187 11.44 -3.77 -15.57
CA GLU A 187 12.63 -2.93 -15.40
C GLU A 187 12.27 -1.43 -15.38
N LEU A 188 11.36 -1.02 -16.26
CA LEU A 188 10.87 0.36 -16.37
C LEU A 188 10.10 0.83 -15.12
N THR A 189 9.55 -0.11 -14.33
CA THR A 189 8.89 0.18 -13.05
C THR A 189 9.81 0.91 -12.07
N SER A 190 11.08 0.53 -12.01
CA SER A 190 12.08 1.17 -11.14
C SER A 190 12.29 2.63 -11.52
N LEU A 191 12.32 2.91 -12.83
CA LEU A 191 12.49 4.25 -13.38
C LEU A 191 11.28 5.13 -13.06
N ARG A 192 10.06 4.60 -13.26
CA ARG A 192 8.81 5.28 -12.89
C ARG A 192 8.78 5.61 -11.40
N ASN A 193 9.15 4.66 -10.54
CA ASN A 193 9.23 4.87 -9.09
C ASN A 193 10.20 5.99 -8.75
N ALA A 194 11.40 6.01 -9.34
CA ALA A 194 12.36 7.08 -9.13
C ALA A 194 11.78 8.46 -9.53
N VAL A 195 11.10 8.56 -10.68
CA VAL A 195 10.47 9.82 -11.14
C VAL A 195 9.40 10.31 -10.17
N VAL A 196 8.45 9.46 -9.78
CA VAL A 196 7.33 9.88 -8.90
C VAL A 196 7.76 10.15 -7.45
N HIS A 197 8.86 9.55 -6.99
CA HIS A 197 9.39 9.76 -5.64
C HIS A 197 10.43 10.89 -5.57
N GLY A 198 10.47 11.79 -6.56
CA GLY A 198 11.28 13.00 -6.50
C GLY A 198 12.70 12.85 -7.05
N GLY A 199 12.97 11.83 -7.86
CA GLY A 199 14.20 11.68 -8.64
C GLY A 199 14.28 12.71 -9.77
N LEU A 200 14.48 13.99 -9.43
CA LEU A 200 14.49 15.10 -10.39
C LEU A 200 15.64 15.02 -11.41
N LYS A 201 16.66 14.18 -11.14
CA LYS A 201 17.80 13.93 -12.03
C LYS A 201 17.71 12.59 -12.77
N THR A 202 16.63 11.85 -12.60
CA THR A 202 16.44 10.57 -13.29
C THR A 202 16.35 10.81 -14.80
N VAL A 203 17.27 10.21 -15.55
CA VAL A 203 17.25 10.23 -17.01
C VAL A 203 16.29 9.15 -17.48
N VAL A 204 15.27 9.54 -18.23
CA VAL A 204 14.29 8.61 -18.79
C VAL A 204 14.58 8.45 -20.29
N PRO A 205 14.95 7.25 -20.76
CA PRO A 205 15.22 7.05 -22.19
C PRO A 205 13.94 7.22 -23.01
N ALA A 206 13.96 8.12 -23.99
CA ALA A 206 12.81 8.37 -24.87
C ALA A 206 12.31 7.11 -25.60
N ASN A 207 13.24 6.23 -26.00
CA ASN A 207 12.92 4.97 -26.66
C ASN A 207 12.10 4.02 -25.77
N ASP A 208 12.39 3.96 -24.47
CA ASP A 208 11.66 3.09 -23.55
C ASP A 208 10.22 3.55 -23.35
N VAL A 209 10.03 4.88 -23.28
CA VAL A 209 8.71 5.52 -23.19
C VAL A 209 7.95 5.35 -24.52
N ALA A 210 8.61 5.57 -25.66
CA ALA A 210 8.01 5.36 -26.98
C ALA A 210 7.48 3.93 -27.11
N GLN A 211 8.28 2.94 -26.72
CA GLN A 211 7.88 1.54 -26.80
C GLN A 211 6.77 1.22 -25.79
N LEU A 212 6.75 1.81 -24.59
CA LEU A 212 5.59 1.67 -23.69
C LEU A 212 4.31 2.25 -24.33
N ILE A 213 4.39 3.39 -25.01
CA ILE A 213 3.23 3.97 -25.73
C ILE A 213 2.76 3.03 -26.84
N CYS A 214 3.68 2.44 -27.63
CA CYS A 214 3.34 1.44 -28.65
C CYS A 214 2.68 0.19 -28.04
N ASP A 215 3.16 -0.28 -26.88
CA ASP A 215 2.56 -1.42 -26.18
C ASP A 215 1.11 -1.08 -25.76
N LEU A 216 0.87 0.13 -25.24
CA LEU A 216 -0.49 0.59 -24.88
C LEU A 216 -1.42 0.65 -26.09
N GLU A 217 -0.95 1.20 -27.21
CA GLU A 217 -1.74 1.25 -28.46
C GLU A 217 -2.15 -0.15 -28.92
N THR A 218 -1.20 -1.10 -28.89
CA THR A 218 -1.45 -2.51 -29.22
C THR A 218 -2.51 -3.12 -28.30
N ILE A 219 -2.33 -2.98 -26.99
CA ILE A 219 -3.28 -3.54 -26.00
C ILE A 219 -4.68 -2.92 -26.18
N THR A 220 -4.77 -1.59 -26.38
CA THR A 220 -6.07 -0.94 -26.58
C THR A 220 -6.76 -1.35 -27.87
N HIS A 221 -6.00 -1.65 -28.92
CA HIS A 221 -6.54 -2.18 -30.16
C HIS A 221 -7.10 -3.60 -29.95
N ASP A 222 -6.35 -4.47 -29.28
CA ASP A 222 -6.78 -5.84 -28.97
C ASP A 222 -8.05 -5.86 -28.09
N LEU A 223 -8.17 -4.91 -27.14
CA LEU A 223 -9.36 -4.75 -26.31
C LEU A 223 -10.59 -4.32 -27.11
N ALA A 224 -10.42 -3.48 -28.13
CA ALA A 224 -11.52 -3.03 -28.98
C ALA A 224 -12.04 -4.15 -29.90
N GLU A 225 -11.16 -5.04 -30.36
CA GLU A 225 -11.53 -6.21 -31.17
C GLU A 225 -12.22 -7.32 -30.35
N ALA A 226 -11.97 -7.38 -29.04
CA ALA A 226 -12.54 -8.37 -28.14
C ALA A 226 -13.92 -7.99 -27.54
N ALA A 227 -14.37 -6.74 -27.73
CA ALA A 227 -15.60 -6.17 -27.15
C ALA A 227 -16.80 -6.25 -28.12
#